data_AF-A0A1H3M6V9-F1
#
_entry.id   AF-A0A1H3M6V9-F1
#
_cell.length_a   1.000
_cell.length_b   1.000
_cell.length_c   1.000
_cell.angle_alpha   90.00
_cell.angle_beta   90.00
_cell.angle_gamma   90.00
#
_symmetry.space_group_name_H-M   'P 1'
#
loop_
_entity.id
_entity.type
_entity.pdbx_description
1 polymer ?
#
loop_
_entity_poly.entity_id
_entity_poly.type
_entity_poly.pdbx_seq_one_letter_code
_entity_poly.pdbx_strand_id
1 'polypeptide(L)'
;MNSKDATHTHKKFILPFISVLLVIAASFLSYIIPHPTTTRLYETASEQYLTIKVTPEITIDLDTNSSVSVKKNDSIQIELLRGEAYFDVHATQENGDKLEIILGNARIRNTGTRFSIRRQKNGGDIAIAEGQIELQIGTQTLAIGAGRLINFDTTRIINEAIIANSEIAPWRQQK
;
A
#
# COMPACT_ATOMS: atom_id res chain seq x y z
N MET A 1 -0.20 78.94 -26.74
CA MET A 1 0.82 78.25 -25.91
C MET A 1 0.10 77.22 -25.05
N ASN A 2 0.40 75.92 -25.24
CA ASN A 2 0.08 74.75 -24.38
C ASN A 2 -1.40 74.41 -24.07
N SER A 3 -1.86 73.15 -23.96
CA SER A 3 -1.20 71.83 -23.96
C SER A 3 -2.23 70.76 -24.37
N LYS A 4 -1.68 69.74 -25.03
CA LYS A 4 -2.12 68.36 -25.29
C LYS A 4 -3.18 67.80 -24.34
N ASP A 5 -4.07 66.97 -24.89
CA ASP A 5 -4.16 65.57 -24.44
C ASP A 5 -4.70 64.67 -25.56
N ALA A 6 -3.78 63.91 -26.15
CA ALA A 6 -4.06 62.75 -26.97
C ALA A 6 -3.21 61.64 -26.39
N THR A 7 -3.84 60.62 -25.80
CA THR A 7 -3.26 59.29 -25.57
C THR A 7 -4.28 58.44 -24.83
N HIS A 8 -4.44 57.15 -25.04
CA HIS A 8 -3.94 56.19 -26.01
C HIS A 8 -4.70 54.91 -25.61
N THR A 9 -5.38 54.25 -26.54
CA THR A 9 -6.30 53.14 -26.24
C THR A 9 -5.50 51.89 -25.83
N HIS A 10 -5.12 51.78 -24.55
CA HIS A 10 -4.28 50.69 -23.98
C HIS A 10 -4.96 49.31 -23.89
N LYS A 11 -6.18 49.14 -24.43
CA LYS A 11 -6.95 47.90 -24.25
C LYS A 11 -6.41 46.69 -25.04
N LYS A 12 -5.51 46.89 -26.02
CA LYS A 12 -5.05 45.82 -26.92
C LYS A 12 -3.84 45.02 -26.42
N PHE A 13 -3.09 45.52 -25.43
CA PHE A 13 -1.89 44.84 -24.89
C PHE A 13 -2.11 44.12 -23.55
N ILE A 14 -3.26 44.30 -22.90
CA ILE A 14 -3.58 43.69 -21.60
C ILE A 14 -4.11 42.25 -21.77
N LEU A 15 -4.69 41.95 -22.94
CA LEU A 15 -5.27 40.64 -23.24
C LEU A 15 -4.27 39.46 -23.21
N PRO A 16 -3.08 39.51 -23.84
CA PRO A 16 -2.15 38.37 -23.84
C PRO A 16 -1.54 38.10 -22.46
N PHE A 17 -1.42 39.12 -21.60
CA PHE A 17 -0.82 38.99 -20.27
C PHE A 17 -1.74 38.21 -19.31
N ILE A 18 -3.06 38.41 -19.43
CA ILE A 18 -4.07 37.66 -18.69
C ILE A 18 -4.06 36.19 -19.09
N SER A 19 -3.89 35.89 -20.39
CA SER A 19 -3.80 34.53 -20.92
C SER A 19 -2.61 33.76 -20.33
N VAL A 20 -1.42 34.38 -20.29
CA VAL A 20 -0.22 33.78 -19.73
C VAL A 20 -0.37 33.54 -18.23
N LEU A 21 -0.95 34.51 -17.50
CA LEU A 21 -1.22 34.36 -16.07
C LEU A 21 -2.20 33.22 -15.78
N LEU A 22 -3.24 33.06 -16.60
CA LEU A 22 -4.20 31.95 -16.49
C LEU A 22 -3.54 30.58 -16.74
N VAL A 23 -2.63 30.47 -17.70
CA VAL A 23 -1.89 29.22 -17.97
C VAL A 23 -0.96 28.87 -16.82
N ILE A 24 -0.26 29.85 -16.24
CA ILE A 24 0.61 29.64 -15.07
C ILE A 24 -0.23 29.26 -13.85
N ALA A 25 -1.34 29.96 -13.61
CA ALA A 25 -2.25 29.64 -12.50
C ALA A 25 -2.87 28.25 -12.65
N ALA A 26 -3.29 27.85 -13.86
CA ALA A 26 -3.81 26.52 -14.13
C ALA A 26 -2.75 25.42 -13.94
N SER A 27 -1.50 25.67 -14.36
CA SER A 27 -0.37 24.75 -14.14
C SER A 27 -0.04 24.60 -12.66
N PHE A 28 -0.11 25.70 -11.91
CA PHE A 28 0.10 25.70 -10.46
C PHE A 28 -1.04 25.00 -9.71
N LEU A 29 -2.30 25.22 -10.12
CA LEU A 29 -3.45 24.49 -9.58
C LEU A 29 -3.36 22.98 -9.87
N SER A 30 -2.91 22.59 -11.07
CA SER A 30 -2.72 21.17 -11.41
C SER A 30 -1.66 20.48 -10.55
N TYR A 31 -0.69 21.22 -9.99
CA TYR A 31 0.33 20.68 -9.10
C TYR A 31 -0.17 20.50 -7.66
N ILE A 32 -1.18 21.28 -7.24
CA ILE A 32 -1.72 21.27 -5.86
C ILE A 32 -2.89 20.29 -5.70
N ILE A 33 -3.53 19.85 -6.80
CA ILE A 33 -4.60 18.86 -6.73
C ILE A 33 -4.02 17.51 -6.30
N PRO A 34 -4.41 16.96 -5.14
CA PRO A 34 -4.01 15.63 -4.73
C PRO A 34 -4.51 14.60 -5.73
N HIS A 35 -3.65 13.68 -6.17
CA HIS A 35 -4.11 12.57 -7.00
C HIS A 35 -5.19 11.76 -6.26
N PRO A 36 -6.30 11.40 -6.91
CA PRO A 36 -7.39 10.68 -6.26
C PRO A 36 -6.85 9.35 -5.73
N THR A 37 -6.87 9.19 -4.41
CA THR A 37 -6.40 7.97 -3.78
C THR A 37 -7.48 6.90 -3.92
N THR A 38 -7.17 5.83 -4.66
CA THR A 38 -8.13 4.74 -4.84
C THR A 38 -7.96 3.75 -3.68
N THR A 39 -8.91 3.75 -2.75
CA THR A 39 -9.01 2.74 -1.69
C THR A 39 -10.09 1.74 -2.07
N ARG A 40 -9.77 0.45 -2.01
CA ARG A 40 -10.70 -0.64 -2.30
C ARG A 40 -10.70 -1.62 -1.13
N LEU A 41 -11.89 -1.95 -0.66
CA LEU A 41 -12.12 -2.98 0.34
C LEU A 41 -12.48 -4.29 -0.35
N TYR A 42 -11.84 -5.38 0.05
CA TYR A 42 -12.14 -6.72 -0.40
C TYR A 42 -12.44 -7.60 0.79
N GLU A 43 -13.53 -8.37 0.72
CA GLU A 43 -13.97 -9.24 1.80
C GLU A 43 -14.39 -10.61 1.27
N THR A 44 -14.20 -11.63 2.09
CA THR A 44 -14.72 -12.98 1.87
C THR A 44 -15.76 -13.32 2.93
N ALA A 45 -16.84 -13.96 2.49
CA ALA A 45 -17.81 -14.59 3.40
C ALA A 45 -17.28 -15.94 3.92
N SER A 46 -18.11 -16.65 4.70
CA SER A 46 -17.83 -18.03 5.07
C SER A 46 -17.75 -18.91 3.83
N GLU A 47 -16.80 -19.85 3.80
CA GLU A 47 -16.57 -20.78 2.68
C GLU A 47 -16.22 -20.10 1.34
N GLN A 48 -15.90 -18.81 1.34
CA GLN A 48 -15.47 -18.08 0.15
C GLN A 48 -13.97 -17.80 0.22
N TYR A 49 -13.27 -18.08 -0.89
CA TYR A 49 -11.89 -17.68 -1.11
C TYR A 49 -11.83 -16.60 -2.20
N LEU A 50 -10.89 -15.67 -2.10
CA LEU A 50 -10.72 -14.61 -3.10
C LEU A 50 -9.26 -14.39 -3.43
N THR A 51 -8.94 -14.32 -4.73
CA THR A 51 -7.62 -13.88 -5.21
C THR A 51 -7.74 -12.48 -5.77
N ILE A 52 -6.90 -11.57 -5.26
CA ILE A 52 -6.84 -10.16 -5.64
C ILE A 52 -5.51 -9.93 -6.33
N LYS A 53 -5.57 -9.51 -7.60
CA LYS A 53 -4.39 -9.03 -8.33
C LYS A 53 -4.26 -7.52 -8.12
N VAL A 54 -3.36 -7.10 -7.23
CA VAL A 54 -3.15 -5.68 -6.89
C VAL A 54 -2.34 -4.98 -7.98
N THR A 55 -1.26 -5.64 -8.42
CA THR A 55 -0.45 -5.28 -9.60
C THR A 55 -0.11 -6.57 -10.36
N PRO A 56 0.57 -6.50 -11.52
CA PRO A 56 1.07 -7.71 -12.17
C PRO A 56 2.00 -8.58 -11.29
N GLU A 57 2.60 -8.01 -10.26
CA GLU A 57 3.64 -8.61 -9.42
C GLU A 57 3.21 -8.85 -7.97
N ILE A 58 2.04 -8.33 -7.57
CA ILE A 58 1.50 -8.46 -6.22
C ILE A 58 0.14 -9.12 -6.31
N THR A 59 0.06 -10.34 -5.78
CA THR A 59 -1.19 -11.08 -5.63
C THR A 59 -1.46 -11.38 -4.17
N ILE A 60 -2.72 -11.24 -3.76
CA ILE A 60 -3.19 -11.59 -2.42
C ILE A 60 -4.24 -12.68 -2.55
N ASP A 61 -4.06 -13.80 -1.87
CA ASP A 61 -5.12 -14.77 -1.63
C ASP A 61 -5.72 -14.51 -0.26
N LEU A 62 -7.04 -14.44 -0.17
CA LEU A 62 -7.79 -14.31 1.08
C LEU A 62 -8.44 -15.63 1.46
N ASP A 63 -8.26 -16.03 2.72
CA ASP A 63 -9.01 -17.11 3.34
C ASP A 63 -10.47 -16.69 3.59
N THR A 64 -11.32 -17.62 4.01
CA THR A 64 -12.71 -17.36 4.43
C THR A 64 -12.78 -16.32 5.55
N ASN A 65 -13.89 -15.57 5.61
CA ASN A 65 -14.14 -14.56 6.66
C ASN A 65 -13.03 -13.49 6.80
N SER A 66 -12.29 -13.20 5.74
CA SER A 66 -11.18 -12.25 5.73
C SER A 66 -11.58 -10.92 5.11
N SER A 67 -10.84 -9.85 5.44
CA SER A 67 -11.08 -8.51 4.92
C SER A 67 -9.78 -7.75 4.79
N VAL A 68 -9.51 -7.19 3.61
CA VAL A 68 -8.31 -6.43 3.30
C VAL A 68 -8.67 -5.10 2.63
N SER A 69 -8.02 -4.03 3.07
CA SER A 69 -8.08 -2.72 2.42
C SER A 69 -6.83 -2.52 1.58
N VAL A 70 -7.01 -2.15 0.31
CA VAL A 70 -5.94 -1.86 -0.63
C VAL A 70 -6.03 -0.40 -1.04
N LYS A 71 -5.01 0.37 -0.69
CA LYS A 71 -4.90 1.79 -1.04
C LYS A 71 -3.74 1.97 -2.01
N LYS A 72 -4.06 2.49 -3.19
CA LYS A 72 -3.08 2.75 -4.26
C LYS A 72 -2.97 4.24 -4.54
N ASN A 73 -1.77 4.77 -4.35
CA ASN A 73 -1.32 6.11 -4.75
C ASN A 73 0.07 5.98 -5.40
N ASP A 74 1.04 6.83 -5.02
CA ASP A 74 2.45 6.66 -5.39
C ASP A 74 3.10 5.44 -4.72
N SER A 75 2.46 4.94 -3.66
CA SER A 75 2.77 3.72 -2.91
C SER A 75 1.56 2.78 -2.88
N ILE A 76 1.80 1.54 -2.48
CA ILE A 76 0.79 0.52 -2.26
C ILE A 76 0.76 0.22 -0.77
N GLN A 77 -0.35 0.55 -0.13
CA GLN A 77 -0.59 0.24 1.26
C GLN A 77 -1.70 -0.81 1.32
N ILE A 78 -1.42 -1.95 1.96
CA ILE A 78 -2.38 -3.04 2.11
C ILE A 78 -2.57 -3.30 3.60
N GLU A 79 -3.80 -3.27 4.09
CA GLU A 79 -4.11 -3.50 5.50
C GLU A 79 -5.02 -4.72 5.65
N LEU A 80 -4.56 -5.75 6.38
CA LEU A 80 -5.40 -6.88 6.75
C LEU A 80 -6.22 -6.51 7.98
N LEU A 81 -7.52 -6.31 7.78
CA LEU A 81 -8.46 -5.89 8.81
C LEU A 81 -8.96 -7.10 9.62
N ARG A 82 -9.13 -8.26 8.96
CA ARG A 82 -9.66 -9.48 9.56
C ARG A 82 -9.19 -10.72 8.81
N GLY A 83 -9.08 -11.84 9.52
CA GLY A 83 -8.87 -13.17 8.94
C GLY A 83 -7.41 -13.45 8.59
N GLU A 84 -7.20 -14.16 7.48
CA GLU A 84 -5.89 -14.59 7.00
C GLU A 84 -5.73 -14.24 5.52
N ALA A 85 -4.53 -13.80 5.16
CA ALA A 85 -4.18 -13.47 3.79
C ALA A 85 -2.77 -13.95 3.46
N TYR A 86 -2.63 -14.53 2.27
CA TYR A 86 -1.35 -14.94 1.71
C TYR A 86 -0.92 -13.98 0.61
N PHE A 87 0.32 -13.52 0.70
CA PHE A 87 0.92 -12.56 -0.19
C PHE A 87 1.96 -13.25 -1.07
N ASP A 88 1.81 -13.09 -2.38
CA ASP A 88 2.84 -13.43 -3.37
C ASP A 88 3.33 -12.14 -4.02
N VAL A 89 4.54 -11.72 -3.63
CA VAL A 89 5.15 -10.46 -4.05
C VAL A 89 6.41 -10.76 -4.82
N HIS A 90 6.39 -10.55 -6.13
CA HIS A 90 7.58 -10.73 -6.96
C HIS A 90 8.54 -9.54 -6.82
N ALA A 91 9.83 -9.83 -6.87
CA ALA A 91 10.87 -8.81 -6.81
C ALA A 91 10.87 -7.97 -8.11
N THR A 92 10.71 -6.66 -7.96
CA THR A 92 10.91 -5.69 -9.05
C THR A 92 11.66 -4.46 -8.52
N GLN A 93 12.22 -3.67 -9.43
CA GLN A 93 12.84 -2.39 -9.09
C GLN A 93 11.85 -1.39 -8.47
N GLU A 94 10.54 -1.54 -8.70
CA GLU A 94 9.53 -0.59 -8.25
C GLU A 94 8.89 -0.95 -6.90
N ASN A 95 8.85 -2.23 -6.52
CA ASN A 95 8.03 -2.68 -5.39
C ASN A 95 8.72 -2.54 -4.02
N GLY A 96 10.05 -2.53 -3.96
CA GLY A 96 10.76 -2.71 -2.68
C GLY A 96 10.64 -1.58 -1.67
N ASP A 97 10.46 -0.35 -2.14
CA ASP A 97 10.26 0.81 -1.26
C ASP A 97 8.82 1.33 -1.24
N LYS A 98 7.96 0.80 -2.11
CA LYS A 98 6.62 1.31 -2.35
C LYS A 98 5.51 0.43 -1.79
N LEU A 99 5.82 -0.76 -1.27
CA LEU A 99 4.84 -1.67 -0.66
C LEU A 99 4.94 -1.65 0.87
N GLU A 100 3.85 -1.28 1.54
CA GLU A 100 3.68 -1.43 2.98
C GLU A 100 2.47 -2.30 3.26
N ILE A 101 2.66 -3.37 4.03
CA ILE A 101 1.59 -4.25 4.51
C ILE A 101 1.40 -4.02 6.00
N ILE A 102 0.14 -3.85 6.42
CA ILE A 102 -0.22 -3.48 7.79
C ILE A 102 -1.06 -4.59 8.41
N LEU A 103 -0.68 -4.96 9.63
CA LEU A 103 -1.42 -5.88 10.48
C LEU A 103 -1.58 -5.29 11.89
N GLY A 104 -2.59 -4.43 12.04
CA GLY A 104 -2.76 -3.63 13.26
C GLY A 104 -1.58 -2.70 13.49
N ASN A 105 -0.78 -2.96 14.53
CA ASN A 105 0.40 -2.14 14.86
C ASN A 105 1.68 -2.58 14.16
N ALA A 106 1.66 -3.73 13.49
CA ALA A 106 2.79 -4.22 12.71
C ALA A 106 2.76 -3.61 11.30
N ARG A 107 3.93 -3.15 10.86
CA ARG A 107 4.20 -2.75 9.47
C ARG A 107 5.20 -3.72 8.89
N ILE A 108 4.93 -4.18 7.67
CA ILE A 108 5.72 -5.18 6.97
C ILE A 108 6.17 -4.57 5.65
N ARG A 109 7.47 -4.60 5.40
CA ARG A 109 8.09 -4.25 4.12
C ARG A 109 8.80 -5.47 3.59
N ASN A 110 8.76 -5.66 2.28
CA ASN A 110 9.31 -6.86 1.67
C ASN A 110 9.53 -6.65 0.18
N THR A 111 10.36 -7.51 -0.42
CA THR A 111 10.57 -7.58 -1.86
C THR A 111 10.87 -9.02 -2.24
N GLY A 112 10.16 -9.57 -3.23
CA GLY A 112 10.43 -10.95 -3.64
C GLY A 112 10.14 -11.97 -2.55
N THR A 113 8.95 -11.91 -1.94
CA THR A 113 8.62 -12.76 -0.80
C THR A 113 7.27 -13.39 -0.95
N ARG A 114 7.14 -14.56 -0.31
CA ARG A 114 5.88 -15.26 -0.15
C ARG A 114 5.64 -15.55 1.31
N PHE A 115 4.50 -15.10 1.83
CA PHE A 115 4.21 -15.20 3.25
C PHE A 115 2.71 -15.12 3.53
N SER A 116 2.29 -15.73 4.63
CA SER A 116 0.94 -15.59 5.19
C SER A 116 0.97 -14.64 6.38
N ILE A 117 -0.09 -13.85 6.53
CA ILE A 117 -0.36 -13.09 7.73
C ILE A 117 -1.76 -13.39 8.24
N ARG A 118 -1.89 -13.54 9.56
CA ARG A 118 -3.16 -13.80 10.22
C ARG A 118 -3.42 -12.81 11.33
N ARG A 119 -4.59 -12.16 11.28
CA ARG A 119 -5.03 -11.21 12.31
C ARG A 119 -5.55 -11.95 13.53
N GLN A 120 -5.03 -11.60 14.70
CA GLN A 120 -5.58 -12.01 15.99
C GLN A 120 -6.08 -10.79 16.77
N LYS A 121 -6.86 -11.02 17.84
CA LYS A 121 -7.48 -9.95 18.66
C LYS A 121 -6.47 -8.90 19.14
N ASN A 122 -5.29 -9.35 19.59
CA ASN A 122 -4.25 -8.50 20.18
C ASN A 122 -2.91 -8.62 19.46
N GLY A 123 -2.92 -8.78 18.13
CA GLY A 123 -1.68 -8.94 17.36
C GLY A 123 -1.90 -9.78 16.11
N GLY A 124 -1.01 -10.72 15.88
CA GLY A 124 -1.15 -11.66 14.79
C GLY A 124 0.06 -12.56 14.62
N ASP A 125 -0.01 -13.35 13.56
CA ASP A 125 1.05 -14.28 13.17
C ASP A 125 1.50 -13.98 11.74
N ILE A 126 2.79 -14.17 11.47
CA ILE A 126 3.40 -14.03 10.15
C ILE A 126 4.22 -15.28 9.87
N ALA A 127 3.90 -15.99 8.79
CA ALA A 127 4.59 -17.20 8.37
C ALA A 127 5.23 -17.00 7.00
N ILE A 128 6.55 -17.17 6.89
CA ILE A 128 7.32 -16.79 5.71
C ILE A 128 7.74 -18.03 4.95
N ALA A 129 7.20 -18.22 3.75
CA ALA A 129 7.48 -19.37 2.88
C ALA A 129 8.74 -19.16 2.03
N GLU A 130 8.97 -17.93 1.57
CA GLU A 130 10.09 -17.58 0.70
C GLU A 130 10.51 -16.12 0.89
N GLY A 131 11.82 -15.87 0.78
CA GLY A 131 12.42 -14.55 0.87
C GLY A 131 12.59 -14.07 2.31
N GLN A 132 12.56 -12.76 2.50
CA GLN A 132 12.75 -12.10 3.78
C GLN A 132 11.86 -10.86 3.89
N ILE A 133 11.21 -10.68 5.03
CA ILE A 133 10.45 -9.48 5.35
C ILE A 133 11.22 -8.63 6.36
N GLU A 134 10.96 -7.33 6.35
CA GLU A 134 11.26 -6.42 7.46
C GLU A 134 9.96 -6.17 8.21
N LEU A 135 9.93 -6.57 9.49
CA LEU A 135 8.81 -6.37 10.40
C LEU A 135 9.14 -5.23 11.36
N GLN A 136 8.29 -4.22 11.39
CA GLN A 136 8.35 -3.12 12.35
C GLN A 136 7.15 -3.16 13.30
N ILE A 137 7.43 -3.15 14.62
CA ILE A 137 6.43 -3.05 15.69
C ILE A 137 6.92 -2.01 16.70
N GLY A 138 6.20 -0.92 16.85
CA GLY A 138 6.64 0.21 17.67
C GLY A 138 7.99 0.76 17.17
N THR A 139 9.02 0.71 18.02
CA THR A 139 10.40 1.11 17.68
C THR A 139 11.29 -0.07 17.28
N GLN A 140 10.80 -1.31 17.38
CA GLN A 140 11.56 -2.50 17.00
C GLN A 140 11.39 -2.76 15.51
N THR A 141 12.52 -2.97 14.82
CA THR A 141 12.56 -3.43 13.43
C THR A 141 13.39 -4.71 13.37
N LEU A 142 12.87 -5.75 12.72
CA LEU A 142 13.53 -7.05 12.59
C LEU A 142 13.40 -7.58 11.16
N ALA A 143 14.52 -8.05 10.61
CA ALA A 143 14.55 -8.80 9.37
C ALA A 143 14.32 -10.29 9.65
N ILE A 144 13.36 -10.91 8.97
CA ILE A 144 12.91 -12.27 9.23
C ILE A 144 12.86 -13.04 7.91
N GLY A 145 13.62 -14.12 7.83
CA GLY A 145 13.72 -14.96 6.63
C GLY A 145 12.69 -16.09 6.57
N ALA A 146 12.69 -16.80 5.45
CA ALA A 146 11.85 -17.96 5.20
C ALA A 146 12.02 -19.10 6.23
N GLY A 147 10.98 -19.95 6.33
CA GLY A 147 10.91 -21.08 7.25
C GLY A 147 10.61 -20.68 8.70
N ARG A 148 10.14 -19.45 8.92
CA ARG A 148 9.87 -18.90 10.24
C ARG A 148 8.40 -18.49 10.39
N LEU A 149 7.89 -18.71 11.60
CA LEU A 149 6.61 -18.25 12.10
C LEU A 149 6.85 -17.28 13.25
N ILE A 150 6.29 -16.09 13.15
CA ILE A 150 6.43 -15.01 14.12
C ILE A 150 5.06 -14.69 14.69
N ASN A 151 4.94 -14.81 16.00
CA ASN A 151 3.74 -14.40 16.73
C ASN A 151 4.07 -13.13 17.49
N PHE A 152 3.23 -12.12 17.37
CA PHE A 152 3.46 -10.82 17.97
C PHE A 152 2.19 -10.26 18.58
N ASP A 153 2.34 -9.41 19.60
CA ASP A 153 1.25 -8.63 20.17
C ASP A 153 1.29 -7.17 19.67
N THR A 154 0.45 -6.30 20.22
CA THR A 154 0.39 -4.89 19.83
C THR A 154 1.68 -4.09 20.09
N THR A 155 2.63 -4.65 20.84
CA THR A 155 3.83 -3.96 21.34
C THR A 155 5.14 -4.62 20.95
N ARG A 156 5.18 -5.95 20.81
CA ARG A 156 6.43 -6.70 20.58
C ARG A 156 6.18 -8.07 19.97
N ILE A 157 7.27 -8.70 19.52
CA ILE A 157 7.30 -10.12 19.18
C ILE A 157 7.19 -10.95 20.47
N ILE A 158 6.28 -11.93 20.47
CA ILE A 158 6.04 -12.84 21.61
C ILE A 158 6.85 -14.12 21.43
N ASN A 159 6.84 -14.69 20.22
CA ASN A 159 7.45 -15.98 19.93
C ASN A 159 7.92 -16.06 18.48
N GLU A 160 9.00 -16.81 18.27
CA GLU A 160 9.51 -17.20 16.96
C GLU A 160 9.67 -18.72 16.92
N ALA A 161 9.16 -19.35 15.87
CA ALA A 161 9.23 -20.79 15.64
C ALA A 161 9.65 -21.11 14.21
N ILE A 162 10.13 -22.32 13.99
CA ILE A 162 10.33 -22.87 12.65
C ILE A 162 8.99 -23.44 12.16
N ILE A 163 8.68 -23.24 10.88
CA ILE A 163 7.47 -23.76 10.25
C ILE A 163 7.81 -24.40 8.90
N ALA A 164 7.15 -25.51 8.58
CA ALA A 164 7.30 -26.15 7.27
C ALA A 164 6.46 -25.41 6.22
N ASN A 165 6.94 -25.29 4.98
CA ASN A 165 6.21 -24.60 3.91
C ASN A 165 4.82 -25.18 3.64
N SER A 166 4.61 -26.48 3.88
CA SER A 166 3.29 -27.13 3.76
C SER A 166 2.27 -26.67 4.81
N GLU A 167 2.73 -26.09 5.91
CA GLU A 167 1.90 -25.58 7.01
C GLU A 167 1.59 -24.08 6.86
N ILE A 168 2.17 -23.41 5.86
CA ILE A 168 1.94 -21.99 5.59
C ILE A 168 0.73 -21.84 4.68
N ALA A 169 -0.35 -21.24 5.21
CA ALA A 169 -1.61 -21.04 4.51
C ALA A 169 -2.14 -22.32 3.80
N PRO A 170 -2.32 -23.45 4.53
CA PRO A 170 -2.72 -24.73 3.93
C PRO A 170 -4.10 -24.68 3.26
N TRP A 171 -4.97 -23.75 3.68
CA TRP A 171 -6.28 -23.48 3.07
C TRP A 171 -6.19 -23.11 1.59
N ARG A 172 -5.04 -22.63 1.09
CA ARG A 172 -4.84 -22.34 -0.34
C ARG A 172 -4.98 -23.58 -1.23
N GLN A 173 -4.80 -24.77 -0.69
CA GLN A 173 -5.01 -26.03 -1.42
C GLN A 173 -6.48 -26.43 -1.51
N GLN A 174 -7.36 -25.76 -0.76
CA GLN A 174 -8.80 -26.07 -0.67
C GLN A 174 -9.67 -25.14 -1.55
N LYS A 175 -9.05 -24.22 -2.27
CA LYS A 175 -9.72 -23.27 -3.17
C LYS A 175 -10.24 -23.93 -4.44
#